data_AF-A0A1F4BD30-F1
#
_entry.id   AF-A0A1F4BD30-F1
#
_cell.length_a   1.000
_cell.length_b   1.000
_cell.length_c   1.000
_cell.angle_alpha   90.00
_cell.angle_beta   90.00
_cell.angle_gamma   90.00
#
_symmetry.space_group_name_H-M   'P 1'
#
loop_
_entity.id
_entity.type
_entity.pdbx_description
1 polymer ?
#
loop_
_entity_poly.entity_id
_entity_poly.type
_entity_poly.pdbx_seq_one_letter_code
_entity_poly.pdbx_strand_id
1 'polypeptide(L)'
;MLTRNLSALVLPLAMLFAGPAAAAEDVTLLKDLTAVIMLLGLPCGQVVSVRRQADKDYIASCRDGNRYRVFVNAEGRVVAQKQ
;
A
#
# COMPACT_ATOMS: atom_id res chain seq x y z
N MET A 1 -51.28 -6.30 -41.06
CA MET A 1 -49.87 -6.70 -41.12
C MET A 1 -49.00 -5.49 -40.80
N LEU A 2 -48.44 -5.42 -39.59
CA LEU A 2 -47.16 -4.74 -39.33
C LEU A 2 -46.66 -5.14 -37.94
N THR A 3 -45.87 -6.21 -37.90
CA THR A 3 -45.15 -6.70 -36.71
C THR A 3 -44.00 -5.76 -36.40
N ARG A 4 -44.08 -5.04 -35.26
CA ARG A 4 -42.98 -4.22 -34.73
C ARG A 4 -41.96 -5.15 -34.07
N ASN A 5 -40.94 -5.53 -34.83
CA ASN A 5 -39.78 -6.27 -34.31
C ASN A 5 -39.07 -5.39 -33.28
N LEU A 6 -39.24 -5.73 -32.00
CA LEU A 6 -38.46 -5.19 -30.90
C LEU A 6 -37.01 -5.64 -31.11
N SER A 7 -36.18 -4.76 -31.68
CA SER A 7 -34.73 -4.96 -31.71
C SER A 7 -34.22 -4.99 -30.28
N ALA A 8 -33.86 -6.20 -29.83
CA ALA A 8 -33.16 -6.40 -28.58
C ALA A 8 -31.78 -5.74 -28.69
N LEU A 9 -31.63 -4.58 -28.05
CA LEU A 9 -30.36 -3.91 -27.88
C LEU A 9 -29.53 -4.70 -26.87
N VAL A 10 -28.72 -5.64 -27.35
CA VAL A 10 -27.77 -6.38 -26.51
C VAL A 10 -26.60 -5.44 -26.20
N LEU A 11 -26.61 -4.81 -25.02
CA LEU A 11 -25.47 -4.09 -24.47
C LEU A 11 -24.43 -5.12 -23.99
N PRO A 12 -23.22 -5.21 -24.59
CA PRO A 12 -22.18 -6.08 -24.03
C PRO A 12 -21.68 -5.44 -22.72
N LEU A 13 -21.97 -6.10 -21.61
CA LEU A 13 -21.48 -5.75 -20.29
C LEU A 13 -19.97 -6.02 -20.27
N ALA A 14 -19.16 -4.99 -20.51
CA ALA A 14 -17.71 -5.06 -20.36
C ALA A 14 -17.39 -5.37 -18.89
N MET A 15 -17.06 -6.63 -18.61
CA MET A 15 -16.55 -7.05 -17.31
C MET A 15 -15.17 -6.42 -17.12
N LEU A 16 -15.12 -5.26 -16.45
CA LEU A 16 -13.89 -4.72 -15.92
C LEU A 16 -13.37 -5.69 -14.87
N PHE A 17 -12.31 -6.42 -15.22
CA PHE A 17 -11.51 -7.19 -14.27
C PHE A 17 -10.86 -6.21 -13.30
N ALA A 18 -11.49 -5.99 -12.14
CA ALA A 18 -10.84 -5.42 -10.98
C ALA A 18 -9.83 -6.46 -10.45
N GLY A 19 -8.57 -6.33 -10.90
CA GLY A 19 -7.46 -7.12 -10.37
C GLY A 19 -7.19 -6.82 -8.89
N PRO A 20 -6.45 -7.69 -8.18
CA PRO A 20 -6.23 -7.56 -6.74
C PRO A 20 -5.36 -6.32 -6.43
N ALA A 21 -5.98 -5.27 -5.90
CA ALA A 21 -5.31 -4.02 -5.52
C ALA A 21 -4.30 -4.19 -4.36
N ALA A 22 -4.50 -5.20 -3.51
CA ALA A 22 -3.74 -5.38 -2.27
C ALA A 22 -2.23 -5.60 -2.45
N ALA A 23 -1.78 -6.17 -3.59
CA ALA A 23 -0.36 -6.45 -3.81
C ALA A 23 0.43 -5.19 -4.21
N ALA A 24 -0.20 -4.25 -4.92
CA ALA A 24 0.46 -3.01 -5.33
C ALA A 24 0.66 -2.06 -4.14
N GLU A 25 -0.30 -2.02 -3.22
CA GLU A 25 -0.24 -1.23 -1.99
C GLU A 25 0.92 -1.63 -1.08
N ASP A 26 1.28 -2.91 -1.05
CA ASP A 26 2.40 -3.42 -0.25
C ASP A 26 3.74 -2.90 -0.80
N VAL A 27 3.93 -2.90 -2.12
CA VAL A 27 5.16 -2.41 -2.76
C VAL A 27 5.34 -0.91 -2.57
N THR A 28 4.28 -0.10 -2.69
CA THR A 28 4.37 1.34 -2.42
C THR A 28 4.68 1.61 -0.95
N LEU A 29 4.03 0.90 -0.03
CA LEU A 29 4.28 1.04 1.41
C LEU A 29 5.74 0.72 1.79
N LEU A 30 6.32 -0.34 1.23
CA LEU A 30 7.74 -0.68 1.47
C LEU A 30 8.69 0.45 1.02
N LYS A 31 8.43 1.05 -0.15
CA LYS A 31 9.24 2.16 -0.67
C LYS A 31 9.07 3.42 0.15
N ASP A 32 7.84 3.75 0.53
CA ASP A 32 7.54 4.93 1.34
C ASP A 32 8.19 4.84 2.72
N LEU A 33 8.08 3.69 3.39
CA LEU A 33 8.74 3.47 4.68
C LEU A 33 10.26 3.47 4.56
N THR A 34 10.82 2.94 3.46
CA THR A 34 12.26 3.06 3.17
C THR A 34 12.68 4.53 3.09
N ALA A 35 11.96 5.33 2.31
CA ALA A 35 12.24 6.76 2.17
C ALA A 35 12.13 7.50 3.51
N VAL A 36 11.07 7.26 4.28
CA VAL A 36 10.87 7.87 5.61
C VAL A 36 12.03 7.55 6.55
N ILE A 37 12.40 6.28 6.69
CA ILE A 37 13.48 5.85 7.60
C ILE A 37 14.81 6.50 7.20
N MET A 38 15.12 6.52 5.90
CA MET A 38 16.35 7.13 5.39
C MET A 38 16.35 8.65 5.52
N LEU A 39 15.21 9.32 5.30
CA LEU A 39 15.06 10.77 5.52
C LEU A 39 15.29 11.17 6.98
N LEU A 40 14.98 10.27 7.92
CA LEU A 40 15.27 10.43 9.34
C LEU A 40 16.72 10.08 9.71
N GLY A 41 17.57 9.79 8.72
CA GLY A 41 19.00 9.53 8.92
C GLY A 41 19.33 8.13 9.45
N LEU A 42 18.38 7.19 9.39
CA LEU A 42 18.57 5.83 9.88
C LEU A 42 18.99 4.89 8.74
N PRO A 43 19.98 4.01 8.97
CA PRO A 43 20.36 3.00 7.98
C PRO A 43 19.24 1.97 7.83
N CYS A 44 18.92 1.62 6.59
CA CYS A 44 17.96 0.55 6.30
C CYS A 44 18.29 -0.13 4.95
N GLY A 45 18.81 0.66 4.00
CA GLY A 45 18.97 0.25 2.62
C GLY A 45 17.62 0.12 1.94
N GLN A 46 16.90 -0.96 2.24
CA GLN A 46 15.56 -1.22 1.74
C GLN A 46 14.72 -1.94 2.79
N VAL A 47 13.49 -1.49 3.02
CA VAL A 47 12.51 -2.26 3.79
C VAL A 47 12.07 -3.47 2.96
N VAL A 48 12.24 -4.67 3.51
CA VAL A 48 11.93 -5.95 2.84
C VAL A 48 10.66 -6.60 3.37
N SER A 49 10.18 -6.17 4.54
CA SER A 49 8.88 -6.59 5.06
C SER A 49 8.33 -5.55 6.03
N VAL A 50 6.99 -5.45 6.07
CA VAL A 50 6.27 -4.55 6.97
C VAL A 50 5.17 -5.34 7.68
N ARG A 51 4.97 -5.03 8.95
CA ARG A 51 3.82 -5.46 9.74
C ARG A 51 3.11 -4.24 10.29
N ARG A 52 1.85 -4.04 9.91
CA ARG A 52 1.00 -3.00 10.51
C ARG A 52 0.66 -3.39 11.96
N GLN A 53 0.88 -2.48 12.90
CA GLN A 53 0.49 -2.62 14.31
C GLN A 53 -0.83 -1.91 14.59
N ALA A 54 -1.00 -0.72 14.01
CA ALA A 54 -2.22 0.08 14.08
C ALA A 54 -2.34 0.97 12.84
N ASP A 55 -3.33 1.86 12.80
CA ASP A 55 -3.34 2.91 11.76
C ASP A 55 -2.11 3.80 11.91
N LYS A 56 -1.39 4.02 10.80
CA LYS A 56 -0.14 4.79 10.74
C LYS A 56 0.94 4.32 11.73
N ASP A 57 0.95 3.05 12.11
CA ASP A 57 1.97 2.42 12.97
C ASP A 57 2.42 1.08 12.38
N TYR A 58 3.71 0.98 12.07
CA TYR A 58 4.29 -0.11 11.30
C TYR A 58 5.60 -0.59 11.92
N ILE A 59 5.83 -1.91 11.92
CA ILE A 59 7.15 -2.51 12.13
C ILE A 59 7.74 -2.84 10.76
N ALA A 60 8.78 -2.11 10.37
CA ALA A 60 9.54 -2.31 9.15
C ALA A 60 10.81 -3.11 9.42
N SER A 61 11.07 -4.16 8.65
CA SER A 61 12.34 -4.89 8.68
C SER A 61 13.17 -4.55 7.45
N CYS A 62 14.41 -4.15 7.66
CA CYS A 62 15.33 -3.67 6.64
C CYS A 62 16.26 -4.79 6.15
N ARG A 63 16.73 -4.68 4.90
CA ARG A 63 17.68 -5.63 4.30
C ARG A 63 19.01 -5.69 5.06
N ASP A 64 19.41 -4.58 5.67
CA ASP A 64 20.62 -4.49 6.49
C ASP A 64 20.50 -5.15 7.88
N GLY A 65 19.36 -5.76 8.18
CA GLY A 65 19.08 -6.43 9.45
C GLY A 65 18.49 -5.53 10.52
N ASN A 66 18.41 -4.21 10.30
CA ASN A 66 17.76 -3.31 11.25
C ASN A 66 16.23 -3.49 11.23
N ARG A 67 15.58 -3.21 12.36
CA ARG A 67 14.13 -3.18 12.48
C ARG A 67 13.69 -1.89 13.14
N TYR A 68 12.66 -1.25 12.59
CA TYR A 68 12.16 0.04 13.05
C TYR A 68 10.66 0.00 13.25
N ARG A 69 10.18 0.59 14.35
CA ARG A 69 8.78 0.99 14.49
C ARG A 69 8.63 2.40 13.92
N VAL A 70 7.81 2.55 12.89
CA VAL A 70 7.49 3.83 12.25
C VAL A 70 6.05 4.19 12.60
N PHE A 71 5.85 5.31 13.28
CA PHE A 71 4.54 5.74 13.75
C PHE A 71 4.39 7.25 13.79
N VAL A 72 3.15 7.74 13.88
CA VAL A 72 2.85 9.16 14.14
C VAL A 72 2.71 9.37 15.65
N ASN A 73 3.51 10.27 16.23
CA ASN A 73 3.47 10.57 17.66
C ASN A 73 2.33 11.55 18.02
N ALA A 74 2.20 11.90 19.30
CA ALA A 74 1.16 12.81 19.80
C ALA A 74 1.26 14.25 19.23
N GLU A 75 2.42 14.63 18.70
CA GLU A 75 2.63 15.93 18.04
C GLU A 75 2.28 15.90 16.55
N GLY A 76 1.82 14.76 16.01
CA GLY A 76 1.55 14.59 14.60
C GLY A 76 2.81 14.40 13.74
N ARG A 77 3.97 14.09 14.34
CA ARG A 77 5.23 13.86 13.64
C ARG A 77 5.44 12.38 13.35
N VAL A 78 6.01 12.08 12.19
CA VAL A 78 6.48 10.73 11.87
C VAL A 78 7.78 10.46 12.62
N VAL A 79 7.81 9.38 13.38
CA VAL A 79 8.96 8.93 14.18
C VAL A 79 9.32 7.51 13.76
N ALA A 80 10.62 7.24 13.63
CA ALA A 80 11.15 5.89 13.45
C ALA A 80 12.04 5.54 14.66
N GLN A 81 11.64 4.52 15.42
CA GLN A 81 12.38 4.03 16.59
C GLN A 81 12.95 2.64 16.30
N LYS A 82 14.26 2.47 16.51
CA LYS A 82 14.90 1.16 16.38
C LYS A 82 14.35 0.19 17.43
N GLN A 83 14.09 -1.05 17.04
CA GLN A 83 13.70 -2.16 17.92
C GLN A 83 14.92 -2.99 18.32
#